data_AF-A0AAD7HQ70-F1
#
_entry.id   AF-A0AAD7HQ70-F1
#
_cell.length_a   1.000
_cell.length_b   1.000
_cell.length_c   1.000
_cell.angle_alpha   90.00
_cell.angle_beta   90.00
_cell.angle_gamma   90.00
#
_symmetry.space_group_name_H-M   'P 1'
#
loop_
_entity.id
_entity.type
_entity.pdbx_description
1 polymer ?
#
loop_
_entity_poly.entity_id
_entity_poly.type
_entity_poly.pdbx_seq_one_letter_code
_entity_poly.pdbx_strand_id
1 'polypeptide(L)'
;MENIRASVANSQRALGSIKKIDLFESARIDRKVPVQDMMQTLAALVKEGKISHIGLSECNADTLRKANAVENQKKVIATAAELGISVLAYSPLGRGILAGKIKSAADMEEGDTRFRYSRFKDENMKHNLAIVDALDTMAKAKSITVAQLCIAWVAAQGPSVIPLPGSSYVLPGLSSSSLSTN
;
A
#
# COMPACT_ATOMS: atom_id res chain seq x y z
N MET A 1 1.21 -24.19 2.23
CA MET A 1 -0.10 -24.05 1.56
C MET A 1 -1.27 -24.03 2.54
N GLU A 2 -1.27 -24.89 3.56
CA GLU A 2 -2.30 -24.89 4.63
C GLU A 2 -2.50 -23.51 5.28
N ASN A 3 -1.40 -22.80 5.57
CA ASN A 3 -1.45 -21.45 6.17
C ASN A 3 -2.21 -20.42 5.32
N ILE A 4 -2.16 -20.49 3.98
CA ILE A 4 -2.89 -19.54 3.11
C ILE A 4 -4.39 -19.75 3.24
N ARG A 5 -4.82 -21.02 3.21
CA ARG A 5 -6.24 -21.37 3.38
C ARG A 5 -6.73 -20.98 4.78
N ALA A 6 -5.91 -21.21 5.81
CA ALA A 6 -6.20 -20.77 7.17
C ALA A 6 -6.33 -19.25 7.26
N SER A 7 -5.43 -18.48 6.65
CA SER A 7 -5.51 -17.01 6.60
C SER A 7 -6.80 -16.53 5.93
N VAL A 8 -7.18 -17.08 4.78
CA VAL A 8 -8.44 -16.72 4.11
C VAL A 8 -9.64 -17.02 5.01
N ALA A 9 -9.69 -18.20 5.63
CA ALA A 9 -10.77 -18.56 6.53
C ALA A 9 -10.84 -17.61 7.76
N ASN A 10 -9.68 -17.24 8.31
CA ASN A 10 -9.61 -16.29 9.42
C ASN A 10 -10.14 -14.91 8.99
N SER A 11 -9.73 -14.41 7.81
CA SER A 11 -10.22 -13.16 7.25
C SER A 11 -11.73 -13.18 7.02
N GLN A 12 -12.28 -14.25 6.46
CA GLN A 12 -13.73 -14.40 6.27
C GLN A 12 -14.49 -14.39 7.60
N ARG A 13 -13.96 -15.03 8.64
CA ARG A 13 -14.55 -14.95 9.99
C ARG A 13 -14.52 -13.53 10.55
N ALA A 14 -13.42 -12.82 10.37
CA ALA A 14 -13.27 -11.43 10.83
C ALA A 14 -14.20 -10.46 10.08
N LEU A 15 -14.48 -10.71 8.80
CA LEU A 15 -15.38 -9.93 7.96
C LEU A 15 -16.88 -10.20 8.24
N GLY A 16 -17.20 -11.20 9.07
CA GLY A 16 -18.56 -11.47 9.55
C GLY A 16 -19.53 -11.84 8.43
N SER A 17 -20.54 -11.00 8.20
CA SER A 17 -21.55 -11.22 7.15
C SER A 17 -20.98 -11.08 5.74
N ILE A 18 -19.85 -10.40 5.57
CA ILE A 18 -19.13 -10.29 4.30
C ILE A 18 -18.30 -11.56 4.11
N LYS A 19 -18.88 -12.53 3.40
CA LYS A 19 -18.24 -13.84 3.20
C LYS A 19 -17.23 -13.87 2.05
N LYS A 20 -17.35 -12.96 1.09
CA LYS A 20 -16.48 -12.89 -0.09
C LYS A 20 -15.42 -11.81 0.11
N ILE A 21 -14.16 -12.16 -0.09
CA ILE A 21 -13.05 -11.21 -0.04
C ILE A 21 -12.79 -10.72 -1.48
N ASP A 22 -12.96 -9.43 -1.75
CA ASP A 22 -12.74 -8.92 -3.11
C ASP A 22 -11.27 -9.01 -3.53
N LEU A 23 -10.35 -8.63 -2.66
CA LEU A 23 -8.92 -8.73 -2.90
C LEU A 23 -8.25 -9.40 -1.70
N PHE A 24 -7.57 -10.51 -1.93
CA PHE A 24 -6.70 -11.12 -0.93
C PHE A 24 -5.25 -10.96 -1.34
N GLU A 25 -4.47 -10.28 -0.50
CA GLU A 25 -3.06 -10.01 -0.74
C GLU A 25 -2.17 -10.81 0.20
N SER A 26 -1.18 -11.51 -0.35
CA SER A 26 -0.12 -12.06 0.52
C SER A 26 0.71 -10.92 1.08
N ALA A 27 0.69 -10.75 2.40
CA ALA A 27 1.34 -9.63 3.09
C ALA A 27 2.87 -9.61 2.85
N ARG A 28 3.48 -10.77 2.63
CA ARG A 28 4.90 -10.94 2.29
C ARG A 28 5.09 -12.12 1.35
N ILE A 29 6.25 -12.15 0.69
CA ILE A 29 6.70 -13.29 -0.09
C ILE A 29 7.58 -14.19 0.78
N ASP A 30 7.14 -15.44 0.98
CA ASP A 30 7.98 -16.45 1.60
C ASP A 30 9.08 -16.89 0.62
N ARG A 31 10.34 -16.69 1.01
CA ARG A 31 11.50 -17.04 0.16
C ARG A 31 11.77 -18.55 0.10
N LYS A 32 11.17 -19.33 1.01
CA LYS A 32 11.32 -20.79 1.07
C LYS A 32 10.32 -21.52 0.18
N VAL A 33 9.31 -20.82 -0.32
CA VAL A 33 8.21 -21.40 -1.10
C VAL A 33 8.22 -20.77 -2.49
N PRO A 34 8.23 -21.57 -3.56
CA PRO A 34 8.07 -21.05 -4.91
C PRO A 34 6.78 -20.23 -5.03
N VAL A 35 6.88 -19.04 -5.63
CA VAL A 35 5.72 -18.13 -5.77
C VAL A 35 4.59 -18.79 -6.58
N GLN A 36 4.94 -19.69 -7.51
CA GLN A 36 3.99 -20.43 -8.33
C GLN A 36 3.08 -21.35 -7.49
N ASP A 37 3.64 -22.04 -6.49
CA ASP A 37 2.86 -22.94 -5.62
C ASP A 37 1.85 -22.15 -4.77
N MET A 38 2.28 -20.96 -4.32
CA MET A 38 1.40 -20.01 -3.64
C MET A 38 0.30 -19.52 -4.59
N MET A 39 0.65 -19.13 -5.82
CA MET A 39 -0.32 -18.68 -6.83
C MET A 39 -1.32 -19.77 -7.20
N GLN A 40 -0.90 -21.03 -7.31
CA GLN A 40 -1.82 -22.17 -7.54
C GLN A 40 -2.85 -22.30 -6.42
N THR A 41 -2.42 -22.17 -5.16
CA THR A 41 -3.31 -22.22 -4.01
C THR A 41 -4.30 -21.05 -4.01
N LEU A 42 -3.84 -19.84 -4.33
CA LEU A 42 -4.69 -18.64 -4.43
C LEU A 42 -5.67 -18.75 -5.61
N ALA A 43 -5.25 -19.28 -6.75
CA ALA A 43 -6.11 -19.51 -7.91
C ALA A 43 -7.22 -20.54 -7.60
N ALA A 44 -6.91 -21.59 -6.83
CA ALA A 44 -7.92 -22.52 -6.33
C ALA A 44 -8.95 -21.83 -5.43
N LEU A 45 -8.52 -20.90 -4.56
CA LEU A 45 -9.42 -20.12 -3.71
C LEU A 45 -10.30 -19.13 -4.48
N VAL A 46 -9.81 -18.60 -5.62
CA VAL A 46 -10.65 -17.85 -6.58
C VAL A 46 -11.71 -18.77 -7.18
N LYS A 47 -11.32 -19.96 -7.66
CA LYS A 47 -12.25 -20.94 -8.25
C LYS A 47 -13.30 -21.43 -7.24
N GLU A 48 -12.93 -21.56 -5.97
CA GLU A 48 -13.83 -21.87 -4.86
C GLU A 48 -14.76 -20.70 -4.49
N GLY A 49 -14.59 -19.51 -5.09
CA GLY A 49 -15.41 -18.32 -4.83
C GLY A 49 -15.12 -17.64 -3.49
N LYS A 50 -14.02 -18.00 -2.81
CA LYS A 50 -13.67 -17.42 -1.50
C LYS A 50 -13.04 -16.04 -1.62
N ILE A 51 -12.32 -15.80 -2.72
CA ILE A 51 -11.69 -14.52 -3.04
C ILE A 51 -11.99 -14.13 -4.51
N SER A 52 -12.08 -12.84 -4.84
CA SER A 52 -12.29 -12.39 -6.24
C SER A 52 -10.96 -12.14 -6.96
N HIS A 53 -10.00 -11.51 -6.29
CA HIS A 53 -8.72 -11.11 -6.86
C HIS A 53 -7.55 -11.46 -5.95
N ILE A 54 -6.36 -11.56 -6.55
CA ILE A 54 -5.10 -11.91 -5.88
C ILE A 54 -4.17 -10.71 -5.96
N GLY A 55 -3.58 -10.34 -4.83
CA GLY A 55 -2.49 -9.36 -4.78
C GLY A 55 -1.23 -9.90 -4.10
N LEU A 56 -0.11 -9.23 -4.35
CA LEU A 56 1.19 -9.56 -3.78
C LEU A 56 1.82 -8.30 -3.18
N SER A 57 2.14 -8.34 -1.90
CA SER A 57 2.88 -7.27 -1.23
C SER A 57 4.36 -7.61 -1.05
N GLU A 58 5.20 -6.57 -0.94
CA GLU A 58 6.66 -6.67 -0.77
C GLU A 58 7.35 -7.57 -1.81
N CYS A 59 6.81 -7.63 -3.03
CA CYS A 59 7.38 -8.39 -4.13
C CYS A 59 8.26 -7.50 -5.03
N ASN A 60 9.29 -8.09 -5.64
CA ASN A 60 10.09 -7.42 -6.67
C ASN A 60 9.57 -7.77 -8.06
N ALA A 61 10.15 -7.16 -9.10
CA ALA A 61 9.65 -7.36 -10.45
C ALA A 61 9.80 -8.82 -10.89
N ASP A 62 10.87 -9.55 -10.54
CA ASP A 62 10.97 -10.99 -10.84
C ASP A 62 9.91 -11.82 -10.15
N THR A 63 9.50 -11.47 -8.92
CA THR A 63 8.44 -12.18 -8.23
C THR A 63 7.10 -11.95 -8.92
N LEU A 64 6.76 -10.70 -9.29
CA LEU A 64 5.55 -10.41 -10.08
C LEU A 64 5.54 -11.21 -11.37
N ARG A 65 6.69 -11.22 -12.01
CA ARG A 65 6.98 -11.91 -13.25
C ARG A 65 6.87 -13.43 -13.15
N LYS A 66 7.39 -14.05 -12.11
CA LYS A 66 7.22 -15.48 -11.83
C LYS A 66 5.79 -15.82 -11.43
N ALA A 67 5.10 -14.92 -10.74
CA ALA A 67 3.69 -15.05 -10.45
C ALA A 67 2.81 -14.91 -11.70
N ASN A 68 3.28 -14.17 -12.71
CA ASN A 68 2.60 -13.87 -13.98
C ASN A 68 3.21 -14.58 -15.22
N ALA A 69 4.19 -15.47 -15.02
CA ALA A 69 4.94 -16.26 -16.01
C ALA A 69 5.93 -15.59 -17.03
N VAL A 70 6.54 -14.42 -16.79
CA VAL A 70 7.52 -13.76 -17.73
C VAL A 70 8.63 -13.02 -16.96
N GLU A 71 9.93 -13.03 -17.29
CA GLU A 71 11.15 -12.66 -16.45
C GLU A 71 11.72 -11.19 -16.50
N ASN A 72 12.34 -10.64 -15.41
CA ASN A 72 13.12 -9.36 -15.18
C ASN A 72 12.82 -8.44 -13.95
N GLN A 73 13.88 -7.98 -13.27
CA GLN A 73 13.85 -7.57 -11.84
C GLN A 73 13.88 -6.06 -11.48
N LYS A 74 13.84 -5.07 -12.40
CA LYS A 74 14.17 -3.66 -12.00
C LYS A 74 13.17 -2.54 -12.30
N LYS A 75 11.91 -2.85 -12.60
CA LYS A 75 10.87 -1.80 -12.72
C LYS A 75 9.54 -2.34 -12.24
N VAL A 76 9.29 -2.44 -10.93
CA VAL A 76 8.03 -3.02 -10.41
C VAL A 76 6.81 -2.33 -11.01
N ILE A 77 6.80 -0.99 -11.08
CA ILE A 77 5.70 -0.23 -11.70
C ILE A 77 5.62 -0.47 -13.22
N ALA A 78 6.74 -0.40 -13.95
CA ALA A 78 6.70 -0.62 -15.40
C ALA A 78 6.34 -2.07 -15.75
N THR A 79 6.80 -3.03 -14.96
CA THR A 79 6.47 -4.45 -15.06
C THR A 79 5.01 -4.67 -14.74
N ALA A 80 4.48 -4.05 -13.68
CA ALA A 80 3.06 -4.12 -13.37
C ALA A 80 2.23 -3.54 -14.53
N ALA A 81 2.64 -2.41 -15.13
CA ALA A 81 2.00 -1.85 -16.31
C ALA A 81 2.06 -2.78 -17.53
N GLU A 82 3.23 -3.36 -17.83
CA GLU A 82 3.41 -4.36 -18.91
C GLU A 82 2.48 -5.57 -18.74
N LEU A 83 2.25 -5.98 -17.49
CA LEU A 83 1.45 -7.16 -17.15
C LEU A 83 -0.04 -6.84 -16.89
N GLY A 84 -0.46 -5.58 -17.00
CA GLY A 84 -1.83 -5.15 -16.70
C GLY A 84 -2.21 -5.28 -15.21
N ILE A 85 -1.24 -5.17 -14.31
CA ILE A 85 -1.39 -5.29 -12.86
C ILE A 85 -1.47 -3.89 -12.22
N SER A 86 -2.46 -3.69 -11.36
CA SER A 86 -2.57 -2.47 -10.54
C SER A 86 -1.55 -2.45 -9.39
N VAL A 87 -1.03 -1.27 -9.08
CA VAL A 87 -0.07 -1.06 -7.98
C VAL A 87 -0.73 -0.24 -6.88
N LEU A 88 -0.88 -0.86 -5.70
CA LEU A 88 -1.32 -0.17 -4.49
C LEU A 88 -0.11 0.44 -3.77
N ALA A 89 0.01 1.77 -3.80
CA ALA A 89 1.17 2.46 -3.24
C ALA A 89 0.96 2.78 -1.75
N TYR A 90 1.54 1.95 -0.87
CA TYR A 90 1.50 2.11 0.58
C TYR A 90 2.32 3.30 1.09
N SER A 91 1.79 3.98 2.11
CA SER A 91 2.43 5.14 2.76
C SER A 91 2.86 6.26 1.80
N PRO A 92 1.96 6.75 0.91
CA PRO A 92 2.30 7.79 -0.06
C PRO A 92 2.71 9.12 0.59
N LEU A 93 2.36 9.30 1.87
CA LEU A 93 2.68 10.50 2.67
C LEU A 93 3.89 10.31 3.61
N GLY A 94 4.72 9.29 3.38
CA GLY A 94 5.98 9.11 4.11
C GLY A 94 5.81 8.95 5.62
N ARG A 95 4.75 8.25 6.05
CA ARG A 95 4.37 8.10 7.48
C ARG A 95 4.08 9.44 8.18
N GLY A 96 3.53 10.41 7.44
CA GLY A 96 3.01 11.68 7.96
C GLY A 96 3.94 12.87 7.77
N ILE A 97 5.20 12.67 7.38
CA ILE A 97 6.13 13.79 7.16
C ILE A 97 5.69 14.69 6.00
N LEU A 98 5.04 14.12 4.97
CA LEU A 98 4.49 14.85 3.82
C LEU A 98 3.08 15.40 4.07
N ALA A 99 2.54 15.21 5.28
CA ALA A 99 1.21 15.70 5.65
C ALA A 99 1.25 17.03 6.43
N GLY A 100 2.45 17.60 6.65
CA GLY A 100 2.64 18.93 7.24
C GLY A 100 2.55 19.03 8.76
N LYS A 101 2.19 17.94 9.46
CA LYS A 101 2.07 17.91 10.93
C LYS A 101 3.39 17.64 11.65
N ILE A 102 4.36 17.01 10.98
CA ILE A 102 5.66 16.69 11.57
C ILE A 102 6.68 17.68 11.02
N LYS A 103 7.18 18.57 11.86
CA LYS A 103 8.19 19.59 11.52
C LYS A 103 9.48 19.41 12.33
N SER A 104 9.46 18.56 13.34
CA SER A 104 10.60 18.22 14.18
C SER A 104 10.36 16.90 14.91
N ALA A 105 11.42 16.33 15.49
CA ALA A 105 11.31 15.15 16.35
C ALA A 105 10.38 15.38 17.56
N ALA A 106 10.28 16.64 18.03
CA ALA A 106 9.43 17.03 19.16
C ALA A 106 7.93 16.98 18.85
N ASP A 107 7.53 16.91 17.57
CA ASP A 107 6.13 16.75 17.17
C ASP A 107 5.65 15.29 17.25
N MET A 108 6.51 14.36 17.67
CA MET A 108 6.21 12.94 17.80
C MET A 108 6.25 12.53 19.27
N GLU A 109 5.32 11.66 19.66
CA GLU A 109 5.21 11.17 21.04
C GLU A 109 6.41 10.28 21.41
N GLU A 110 6.72 10.23 22.71
CA GLU A 110 7.72 9.31 23.23
C GLU A 110 7.32 7.86 22.89
N GLY A 111 8.28 7.07 22.39
CA GLY A 111 8.02 5.69 21.95
C GLY A 111 7.44 5.54 20.55
N ASP A 112 7.28 6.63 19.77
CA ASP A 112 6.80 6.56 18.40
C ASP A 112 7.67 5.64 17.52
N THR A 113 7.01 4.70 16.83
CA THR A 113 7.70 3.74 15.95
C THR A 113 8.50 4.38 14.81
N ARG A 114 8.21 5.64 14.46
CA ARG A 114 8.90 6.40 13.42
C ARG A 114 10.39 6.62 13.74
N PHE A 115 10.76 6.69 15.02
CA PHE A 115 12.15 6.80 15.46
C PHE A 115 13.03 5.61 15.03
N ARG A 116 12.43 4.48 14.65
CA ARG A 116 13.15 3.31 14.11
C ARG A 116 13.69 3.53 12.70
N TYR A 117 13.15 4.48 11.93
CA TYR A 117 13.57 4.71 10.54
C TYR A 117 14.63 5.80 10.46
N SER A 118 15.67 5.57 9.65
CA SER A 118 16.77 6.53 9.43
C SER A 118 16.28 7.93 9.01
N ARG A 119 15.18 8.01 8.25
CA ARG A 119 14.60 9.27 7.75
C ARG A 119 14.06 10.22 8.83
N PHE A 120 13.81 9.71 10.04
CA PHE A 120 13.33 10.50 11.20
C PHE A 120 14.44 10.74 12.23
N LYS A 121 15.69 10.37 11.94
CA LYS A 121 16.85 10.75 12.76
C LYS A 121 17.29 12.17 12.41
N ASP A 122 17.78 12.90 13.41
CA ASP A 122 18.03 14.35 13.38
C ASP A 122 18.52 14.92 12.05
N GLU A 123 19.73 14.57 11.60
CA GLU A 123 20.31 15.16 10.37
C GLU A 123 19.52 14.80 9.11
N ASN A 124 19.00 13.57 9.02
CA ASN A 124 18.15 13.18 7.89
C ASN A 124 16.80 13.88 7.94
N MET A 125 16.27 14.13 9.13
CA MET A 125 14.99 14.81 9.31
C MET A 125 15.10 16.26 8.85
N LYS A 126 16.17 16.98 9.23
CA LYS A 126 16.45 18.33 8.73
C LYS A 126 16.51 18.36 7.20
N HIS A 127 17.25 17.43 6.59
CA HIS A 127 17.36 17.34 5.15
C HIS A 127 16.00 17.05 4.48
N ASN A 128 15.23 16.10 5.03
CA ASN A 128 13.93 15.74 4.50
C ASN A 128 12.92 16.89 4.62
N LEU A 129 12.97 17.68 5.69
CA LEU A 129 12.10 18.85 5.86
C LEU A 129 12.40 19.96 4.84
N ALA A 130 13.66 20.17 4.47
CA ALA A 130 13.99 21.09 3.38
C ALA A 130 13.34 20.67 2.04
N ILE A 131 13.20 19.36 1.80
CA ILE A 131 12.45 18.84 0.64
C ILE A 131 10.95 19.12 0.81
N VAL A 132 10.40 18.96 2.02
CA VAL A 132 8.99 19.30 2.31
C VAL A 132 8.71 20.77 2.02
N ASP A 133 9.61 21.68 2.39
CA ASP A 133 9.46 23.12 2.15
C ASP A 133 9.46 23.45 0.63
N ALA A 134 10.29 22.76 -0.15
CA ALA A 134 10.27 22.89 -1.60
C ALA A 134 8.92 22.41 -2.18
N LEU A 135 8.40 21.28 -1.69
CA LEU A 135 7.08 20.77 -2.10
C LEU A 135 5.94 21.71 -1.67
N ASP A 136 6.05 22.34 -0.50
CA ASP A 136 5.07 23.32 -0.01
C ASP A 136 5.00 24.55 -0.91
N THR A 137 6.14 25.02 -1.39
CA THR A 137 6.20 26.11 -2.39
C THR A 137 5.44 25.73 -3.67
N MET A 138 5.62 24.50 -4.16
CA MET A 138 4.90 23.99 -5.34
C MET A 138 3.39 23.81 -5.09
N ALA A 139 3.02 23.35 -3.90
CA ALA A 139 1.65 23.11 -3.51
C ALA A 139 0.87 24.43 -3.38
N LYS A 140 1.48 25.45 -2.75
CA LYS A 140 0.94 26.82 -2.63
C LYS A 140 0.69 27.46 -3.99
N ALA A 141 1.62 27.32 -4.94
CA ALA A 141 1.44 27.81 -6.31
C ALA A 141 0.24 27.19 -7.05
N LYS A 142 -0.26 26.05 -6.57
CA LYS A 142 -1.41 25.31 -7.11
C LYS A 142 -2.65 25.39 -6.20
N SER A 143 -2.61 26.17 -5.12
CA SER A 143 -3.68 26.25 -4.11
C SER A 143 -4.10 24.88 -3.55
N ILE A 144 -3.15 23.96 -3.37
CA ILE A 144 -3.36 22.65 -2.76
C ILE A 144 -2.41 22.42 -1.59
N THR A 145 -2.67 21.39 -0.80
CA THR A 145 -1.77 20.95 0.28
C THR A 145 -0.61 20.11 -0.26
N VAL A 146 0.51 20.04 0.48
CA VAL A 146 1.61 19.11 0.19
C VAL A 146 1.12 17.67 0.10
N ALA A 147 0.17 17.28 0.95
CA ALA A 147 -0.41 15.95 0.93
C ALA A 147 -1.15 15.65 -0.39
N GLN A 148 -1.99 16.59 -0.85
CA GLN A 148 -2.67 16.46 -2.14
C GLN A 148 -1.67 16.41 -3.30
N LEU A 149 -0.63 17.25 -3.27
CA LEU A 149 0.43 17.24 -4.27
C LEU A 149 1.14 15.87 -4.32
N CYS A 150 1.52 15.31 -3.18
CA CYS A 150 2.21 14.02 -3.09
C CYS A 150 1.31 12.86 -3.55
N ILE A 151 0.04 12.86 -3.14
CA ILE A 151 -0.94 11.84 -3.57
C ILE A 151 -1.14 11.90 -5.09
N ALA A 152 -1.30 13.11 -5.64
CA ALA A 152 -1.44 13.31 -7.08
C ALA A 152 -0.17 12.88 -7.84
N TRP A 153 1.01 13.17 -7.30
CA TRP A 153 2.28 12.74 -7.90
C TRP A 153 2.45 11.22 -7.91
N VAL A 154 2.04 10.53 -6.83
CA VAL A 154 2.05 9.06 -6.78
C VAL A 154 1.07 8.48 -7.80
N ALA A 155 -0.16 8.99 -7.87
CA ALA A 155 -1.13 8.56 -8.88
C ALA A 155 -0.64 8.83 -10.31
N ALA A 156 0.12 9.91 -10.53
CA ALA A 156 0.69 10.25 -11.83
C ALA A 156 1.82 9.31 -12.30
N GLN A 157 2.29 8.38 -11.46
CA GLN A 157 3.30 7.39 -11.87
C GLN A 157 2.77 6.35 -12.87
N GLY A 158 1.44 6.21 -13.01
CA GLY A 158 0.83 5.37 -14.03
C GLY A 158 -0.69 5.22 -13.84
N PRO A 159 -1.43 4.86 -14.91
CA PRO A 159 -2.89 4.80 -14.89
C PRO A 159 -3.47 3.77 -13.91
N SER A 160 -2.68 2.77 -13.52
CA SER A 160 -3.08 1.72 -12.57
C SER A 160 -2.37 1.85 -11.21
N VAL A 161 -1.77 3.01 -10.91
CA VAL A 161 -1.15 3.28 -9.61
C VAL A 161 -2.16 3.96 -8.69
N ILE A 162 -2.50 3.29 -7.59
CA ILE A 162 -3.51 3.74 -6.63
C ILE A 162 -2.81 4.07 -5.30
N PRO A 163 -2.69 5.35 -4.90
CA PRO A 163 -2.16 5.70 -3.58
C PRO A 163 -3.10 5.26 -2.46
N LEU A 164 -2.55 4.69 -1.39
CA LEU A 164 -3.29 4.30 -0.18
C LEU A 164 -2.97 5.25 1.00
N PRO A 165 -3.63 6.42 1.09
CA PRO A 165 -3.49 7.30 2.25
C PRO A 165 -4.16 6.67 3.48
N GLY A 166 -3.48 6.71 4.63
CA GLY A 166 -4.05 6.28 5.90
C GLY A 166 -4.76 7.42 6.64
N SER A 167 -5.80 7.08 7.41
CA SER A 167 -6.44 7.97 8.38
C SER A 167 -6.82 7.18 9.62
N SER A 168 -6.66 7.78 10.80
CA SER A 168 -7.22 7.29 12.07
C SER A 168 -8.40 8.15 12.54
N TYR A 169 -8.71 9.22 11.81
CA TYR A 169 -9.87 10.08 12.09
C TYR A 169 -11.09 9.53 11.37
N VAL A 170 -12.15 9.29 12.13
CA VAL A 170 -13.47 9.04 11.57
C VAL A 170 -14.01 10.38 11.07
N LEU A 171 -14.24 10.49 9.76
CA LEU A 171 -14.94 11.65 9.23
C LEU A 171 -16.40 11.60 9.70
N PRO A 172 -16.95 12.70 10.23
CA PRO A 172 -18.37 12.78 10.56
C PRO A 172 -19.21 12.43 9.31
N GLY A 173 -20.05 11.40 9.40
CA GLY A 173 -20.93 10.96 8.30
C GLY A 173 -20.48 9.73 7.52
N LEU A 174 -19.24 9.26 7.70
CA LEU A 174 -18.79 7.96 7.19
C LEU A 174 -19.03 6.87 8.27
N SER A 175 -20.28 6.50 8.48
CA SER A 175 -20.62 5.30 9.27
C SER A 175 -20.52 4.05 8.39
N SER A 176 -20.28 2.88 8.99
CA SER A 176 -20.29 1.59 8.27
C SER A 176 -21.61 1.32 7.53
N SER A 177 -22.71 1.95 7.95
CA SER A 177 -24.02 1.89 7.27
C SER A 177 -24.11 2.73 5.99
N SER A 178 -23.18 3.66 5.75
CA SER A 178 -23.15 4.49 4.53
C SER A 178 -22.48 3.81 3.33
N LEU A 179 -21.85 2.66 3.56
CA LEU A 179 -21.15 1.86 2.53
C LEU A 179 -22.04 0.76 1.92
N SER A 180 -23.38 0.86 2.02
CA SER A 180 -24.27 -0.06 1.31
C SER A 180 -24.14 0.19 -0.19
N THR A 181 -23.57 -0.78 -0.90
CA THR A 181 -23.40 -0.81 -2.35
C THR A 181 -24.75 -0.79 -3.07
N ASN A 182 -24.88 0.10 -4.07
CA ASN A 182 -25.74 -0.14 -5.23
C ASN A 182 -25.21 -1.32 -6.05
#